data_AF-A0A9Q3BXP9-F1
#
_entry.id   AF-A0A9Q3BXP9-F1
#
_cell.length_a   1.000
_cell.length_b   1.000
_cell.length_c   1.000
_cell.angle_alpha   90.00
_cell.angle_beta   90.00
_cell.angle_gamma   90.00
#
_symmetry.space_group_name_H-M   'P 1'
#
loop_
_entity.id
_entity.type
_entity.pdbx_description
1 polymer ?
#
loop_
_entity_poly.entity_id
_entity_poly.type
_entity_poly.pdbx_seq_one_letter_code
_entity_poly.pdbx_strand_id
1 'polypeptide(L)'
;MICGRGLACDTAARCIAEEKEYNKQRWDKSHMEPDFKEGDQVKHPVFPVSFVKPYFQTEEDKFPYRRKNPTPSEIVEVEDSTGPVKKIIKARKIRLNGKDQRQYLVRFKHQTADTDKWLAEDAIPDGNLHLRRFTPSRRNEKSHH
;
A
#
# COMPACT_ATOMS: atom_id res chain seq x y z
N MET A 1 59.84 -20.08 17.59
CA MET A 1 58.72 -19.18 17.99
C MET A 1 58.38 -18.33 16.78
N ILE A 2 57.20 -18.52 16.20
CA ILE A 2 56.76 -17.85 14.96
C ILE A 2 55.88 -16.66 15.38
N CYS A 3 56.40 -15.44 15.23
CA CYS A 3 55.58 -14.22 15.29
C CYS A 3 55.03 -13.97 13.88
N GLY A 4 53.71 -14.09 13.70
CA GLY A 4 53.05 -13.90 12.41
C GLY A 4 51.65 -13.31 12.57
N ARG A 5 51.55 -12.06 13.04
CA ARG A 5 50.32 -11.25 13.00
C ARG A 5 50.71 -9.81 12.68
N GLY A 6 50.25 -9.27 11.55
CA GLY A 6 50.44 -7.86 11.24
C GLY A 6 50.14 -7.35 9.83
N LEU A 7 49.62 -8.14 8.88
CA LEU A 7 49.54 -7.70 7.46
C LEU A 7 48.13 -7.49 6.88
N ALA A 8 47.04 -7.64 7.65
CA ALA A 8 45.68 -7.64 7.09
C ALA A 8 44.86 -6.35 7.31
N CYS A 9 45.18 -5.50 8.29
CA CYS A 9 44.42 -4.27 8.54
C CYS A 9 44.91 -3.08 7.70
N ASP A 10 46.20 -3.03 7.37
CA ASP A 10 46.79 -1.91 6.62
C ASP A 10 46.53 -1.99 5.11
N THR A 11 46.23 -3.17 4.59
CA THR A 11 46.00 -3.40 3.15
C THR A 11 44.67 -2.82 2.69
N ALA A 12 43.60 -2.95 3.48
CA ALA A 12 42.27 -2.46 3.10
C ALA A 12 42.23 -0.93 3.01
N ALA A 13 42.82 -0.24 3.99
CA ALA A 13 42.91 1.22 4.00
C ALA A 13 43.74 1.75 2.82
N ARG A 14 44.84 1.07 2.50
CA ARG A 14 45.69 1.42 1.36
C ARG A 14 44.98 1.22 0.01
N CYS A 15 44.26 0.11 -0.18
CA CYS A 15 43.48 -0.12 -1.40
C CYS A 15 42.42 0.97 -1.62
N ILE A 16 41.71 1.39 -0.56
CA ILE A 16 40.71 2.47 -0.64
C ILE A 16 41.37 3.81 -0.98
N ALA A 17 42.56 4.09 -0.46
CA ALA A 17 43.31 5.31 -0.77
C ALA A 17 43.80 5.31 -2.22
N GLU A 18 44.38 4.21 -2.68
CA GLU A 18 44.86 4.03 -4.06
C GLU A 18 43.71 4.14 -5.08
N GLU A 19 42.53 3.57 -4.79
CA GLU A 19 41.36 3.68 -5.65
C GLU A 19 40.84 5.11 -5.75
N LYS A 20 40.79 5.84 -4.61
CA LYS A 20 40.40 7.26 -4.60
C LYS A 20 41.39 8.12 -5.39
N GLU A 21 42.68 7.83 -5.27
CA GLU A 21 43.72 8.56 -5.99
C GLU A 21 43.69 8.26 -7.50
N TYR A 22 43.50 7.00 -7.89
CA TYR A 22 43.31 6.60 -9.28
C TYR A 22 42.06 7.26 -9.92
N ASN A 23 40.94 7.31 -9.20
CA ASN A 23 39.71 7.93 -9.68
C ASN A 23 39.90 9.45 -9.90
N LYS A 24 40.51 10.15 -8.92
CA LYS A 24 40.87 11.56 -9.05
C LYS A 24 41.75 11.82 -10.27
N GLN A 25 42.86 11.09 -10.41
CA GLN A 25 43.78 11.27 -11.54
C GLN A 25 43.11 11.04 -12.90
N ARG A 26 42.14 10.11 -12.99
CA ARG A 26 41.42 9.82 -14.23
C ARG A 26 40.38 10.91 -14.55
N TRP A 27 39.61 11.33 -13.55
CA TRP A 27 38.57 12.33 -13.72
C TRP A 27 39.18 13.72 -13.97
N ASP A 28 40.11 14.16 -13.10
CA ASP A 28 40.73 15.48 -13.14
C ASP A 28 41.59 15.69 -14.39
N LYS A 29 42.15 14.62 -14.99
CA LYS A 29 42.92 14.71 -16.24
C LYS A 29 42.04 14.99 -17.47
N SER A 30 40.79 14.54 -17.45
CA SER A 30 39.88 14.63 -18.61
C SER A 30 38.81 15.69 -18.44
N HIS A 31 38.55 16.12 -17.22
CA HIS A 31 37.57 17.15 -16.91
C HIS A 31 38.25 18.52 -16.86
N MET A 32 37.91 19.39 -17.81
CA MET A 32 38.14 20.82 -17.64
C MET A 32 36.85 21.44 -17.12
N GLU A 33 36.97 22.17 -16.01
CA GLU A 33 35.86 22.98 -15.51
C GLU A 33 35.51 24.04 -16.57
N PRO A 34 34.24 24.18 -16.96
CA PRO A 34 33.85 25.18 -17.93
C PRO A 34 34.06 26.59 -17.35
N ASP A 35 34.56 27.52 -18.16
CA ASP A 35 34.70 28.93 -17.77
C ASP A 35 33.33 29.62 -17.84
N PHE A 36 32.61 29.66 -16.70
CA PHE A 36 31.35 30.39 -16.56
C PHE A 36 31.61 31.76 -15.91
N LYS A 37 31.05 32.83 -16.49
CA LYS A 37 31.16 34.18 -15.92
C LYS A 37 29.84 34.64 -15.31
N GLU A 38 29.92 35.52 -14.33
CA GLU A 38 28.75 36.15 -13.71
C GLU A 38 27.94 36.92 -14.78
N GLY A 39 26.77 36.37 -15.15
CA GLY A 39 25.91 36.91 -16.21
C GLY A 39 25.62 35.95 -17.36
N ASP A 40 26.31 34.81 -17.45
CA ASP A 40 26.06 33.81 -18.50
C ASP A 40 24.74 33.05 -18.28
N GLN A 41 23.87 33.07 -19.30
CA GLN A 41 22.65 32.25 -19.32
C GLN A 41 22.98 30.84 -19.81
N VAL A 42 23.39 29.96 -18.90
CA VAL A 42 23.59 28.54 -19.18
C VAL A 42 22.24 27.87 -19.46
N LYS A 43 21.80 27.88 -20.72
CA LYS A 43 20.60 27.16 -21.15
C LYS A 43 20.99 25.71 -21.41
N HIS A 44 20.34 24.78 -20.71
CA HIS A 44 20.42 23.38 -21.08
C HIS A 44 19.86 23.21 -22.51
N PRO A 45 20.40 22.30 -23.34
CA PRO A 45 19.77 21.98 -24.61
C PRO A 45 18.33 21.55 -24.35
N VAL A 46 17.37 22.27 -24.93
CA VAL A 46 15.95 21.94 -24.84
C VAL A 46 15.66 20.99 -25.99
N PHE A 47 15.62 19.70 -25.71
CA PHE A 47 15.13 18.73 -26.67
C PHE A 47 13.65 19.02 -26.93
N PRO A 48 13.19 19.13 -28.19
CA PRO A 48 11.78 19.30 -28.48
C PRO A 48 11.04 18.05 -28.03
N VAL A 49 10.36 18.14 -26.90
CA VAL A 49 9.51 17.06 -26.41
C VAL A 49 8.20 17.11 -27.19
N SER A 50 7.96 16.15 -28.07
CA SER A 50 6.64 15.94 -28.65
C SER A 50 5.67 15.61 -27.50
N PHE A 51 4.64 16.45 -27.31
CA PHE A 51 3.67 16.31 -26.22
C PHE A 51 2.91 14.98 -26.23
N VAL A 52 2.85 14.31 -27.38
CA VAL A 52 2.15 13.04 -27.54
C VAL A 52 3.16 11.96 -27.87
N LYS A 53 3.32 11.02 -26.94
CA LYS A 53 4.01 9.75 -27.24
C LYS A 53 3.08 8.91 -28.11
N PRO A 54 3.49 8.44 -29.29
CA PRO A 54 2.68 7.52 -30.07
C PRO A 54 2.57 6.19 -29.30
N TYR A 55 1.36 5.84 -28.89
CA TYR A 55 1.08 4.55 -28.27
C TYR A 55 0.79 3.53 -29.38
N PHE A 56 1.74 2.61 -29.58
CA PHE A 56 1.55 1.47 -30.48
C PHE A 56 0.86 0.33 -29.73
N GLN A 57 0.03 -0.44 -30.45
CA GLN A 57 -0.49 -1.69 -29.92
C GLN A 57 0.67 -2.65 -29.62
N THR A 58 0.50 -3.48 -28.61
CA THR A 58 1.53 -4.44 -28.22
C THR A 58 1.53 -5.60 -29.23
N GLU A 59 2.53 -5.64 -30.11
CA GLU A 59 2.80 -6.78 -30.97
C GLU A 59 3.44 -7.91 -30.15
N GLU A 60 2.79 -9.07 -30.11
CA GLU A 60 3.26 -10.22 -29.32
C GLU A 60 4.51 -10.85 -29.95
N ASP A 61 4.60 -10.87 -31.28
CA ASP A 61 5.75 -11.42 -32.02
C ASP A 61 7.05 -10.64 -31.74
N LYS A 62 6.93 -9.32 -31.54
CA LYS A 62 8.08 -8.44 -31.28
C LYS A 62 8.55 -8.50 -29.83
N PHE A 63 7.66 -8.84 -28.89
CA PHE A 63 7.95 -8.87 -27.46
C PHE A 63 7.37 -10.10 -26.77
N PRO A 64 7.89 -11.32 -27.07
CA PRO A 64 7.30 -12.58 -26.64
C PRO A 64 7.34 -12.78 -25.10
N TYR A 65 8.27 -12.13 -24.41
CA TYR A 65 8.44 -12.25 -22.95
C TYR A 65 7.72 -11.15 -22.15
N ARG A 66 6.89 -10.31 -22.78
CA ARG A 66 6.16 -9.26 -22.08
C ARG A 66 5.06 -9.89 -21.20
N ARG A 67 5.10 -9.62 -19.89
CA ARG A 67 4.06 -10.06 -18.95
C ARG A 67 2.74 -9.35 -19.28
N LYS A 68 1.68 -10.11 -19.52
CA LYS A 68 0.32 -9.56 -19.67
C LYS A 68 -0.22 -9.25 -18.27
N ASN A 69 -0.74 -8.05 -18.06
CA ASN A 69 -1.42 -7.73 -16.81
C ASN A 69 -2.68 -8.61 -16.71
N PRO A 70 -3.02 -9.12 -15.50
CA PRO A 70 -4.25 -9.85 -15.32
C PRO A 70 -5.42 -8.95 -15.70
N THR A 71 -6.34 -9.48 -16.51
CA THR A 71 -7.59 -8.82 -16.83
C THR A 71 -8.34 -8.51 -15.53
N PRO A 72 -8.84 -7.27 -15.35
CA PRO A 72 -9.69 -6.95 -14.21
C PRO A 72 -10.86 -7.93 -14.17
N SER A 73 -11.11 -8.54 -13.02
CA SER A 73 -12.29 -9.40 -12.83
C SER A 73 -13.55 -8.57 -13.01
N GLU A 74 -14.49 -9.08 -13.82
CA GLU A 74 -15.83 -8.49 -13.93
C GLU A 74 -16.51 -8.45 -12.56
N ILE A 75 -17.15 -7.32 -12.26
CA ILE A 75 -17.86 -7.11 -11.00
C ILE A 75 -19.17 -7.88 -11.10
N VAL A 76 -19.22 -9.08 -10.50
CA VAL A 76 -20.47 -9.84 -10.39
C VAL A 76 -21.32 -9.20 -9.30
N GLU A 77 -22.52 -8.74 -9.65
CA GLU A 77 -23.53 -8.33 -8.66
C GLU A 77 -23.98 -9.57 -7.88
N VAL A 78 -23.54 -9.69 -6.63
CA VAL A 78 -23.88 -10.80 -5.75
C VAL A 78 -25.30 -10.60 -5.25
N GLU A 79 -26.24 -11.43 -5.72
CA GLU A 79 -27.59 -11.55 -5.19
C GLU A 79 -27.56 -11.83 -3.67
N ASP A 80 -28.58 -11.35 -2.94
CA ASP A 80 -28.76 -11.22 -1.48
C ASP A 80 -28.56 -12.50 -0.62
N SER A 81 -27.48 -13.25 -0.83
CA SER A 81 -26.96 -14.17 0.15
C SER A 81 -26.40 -13.33 1.30
N THR A 82 -27.02 -13.47 2.47
CA THR A 82 -26.60 -12.78 3.68
C THR A 82 -25.14 -13.14 3.95
N GLY A 83 -24.23 -12.23 3.62
CA GLY A 83 -22.80 -12.47 3.74
C GLY A 83 -22.36 -12.71 5.19
N PRO A 84 -21.14 -13.20 5.41
CA PRO A 84 -20.64 -13.46 6.75
C PRO A 84 -20.63 -12.17 7.59
N VAL A 85 -21.10 -12.27 8.82
CA VAL A 85 -21.22 -11.12 9.73
C VAL A 85 -19.83 -10.71 10.24
N LYS A 86 -19.56 -9.39 10.25
CA LYS A 86 -18.35 -8.82 10.83
C LYS A 86 -18.55 -8.54 12.32
N LYS A 87 -19.56 -7.74 12.65
CA LYS A 87 -19.89 -7.35 14.03
C LYS A 87 -21.31 -6.81 14.17
N ILE A 88 -21.81 -6.84 15.40
CA ILE A 88 -23.03 -6.15 15.82
C ILE A 88 -22.65 -4.78 16.39
N ILE A 89 -23.36 -3.73 15.98
CA ILE A 89 -23.03 -2.33 16.34
C ILE A 89 -23.97 -1.81 17.42
N LYS A 90 -25.28 -2.02 17.24
CA LYS A 90 -26.33 -1.51 18.15
C LYS A 90 -27.36 -2.59 18.41
N ALA A 91 -28.07 -2.44 19.51
CA ALA A 91 -29.25 -3.23 19.84
C ALA A 91 -30.43 -2.27 20.11
N ARG A 92 -31.63 -2.68 19.73
CA ARG A 92 -32.88 -1.98 20.03
C ARG A 92 -33.97 -2.98 20.39
N LYS A 93 -34.96 -2.55 21.18
CA LYS A 93 -36.14 -3.34 21.52
C LYS A 93 -37.35 -2.71 20.83
N ILE A 94 -38.08 -3.49 20.04
CA ILE A 94 -39.27 -3.04 19.31
C ILE A 94 -40.44 -3.97 19.63
N ARG A 95 -41.65 -3.41 19.68
CA ARG A 95 -42.88 -4.20 19.71
C ARG A 95 -43.35 -4.46 18.29
N LEU A 96 -43.24 -5.70 17.81
CA LEU A 96 -43.77 -6.15 16.53
C LEU A 96 -44.85 -7.20 16.79
N ASN A 97 -46.02 -7.07 16.16
CA ASN A 97 -47.14 -8.03 16.30
C ASN A 97 -47.53 -8.32 17.76
N GLY A 98 -47.48 -7.28 18.62
CA GLY A 98 -47.78 -7.41 20.05
C GLY A 98 -46.71 -8.13 20.89
N LYS A 99 -45.59 -8.55 20.28
CA LYS A 99 -44.45 -9.18 20.97
C LYS A 99 -43.27 -8.22 21.05
N ASP A 100 -42.66 -8.17 22.22
CA ASP A 100 -41.43 -7.44 22.47
C ASP A 100 -40.23 -8.22 21.90
N GLN A 101 -39.66 -7.79 20.77
CA GLN A 101 -38.51 -8.43 20.15
C GLN A 101 -37.27 -7.52 20.20
N ARG A 102 -36.09 -8.13 20.42
CA ARG A 102 -34.79 -7.45 20.31
C ARG A 102 -34.28 -7.57 18.89
N GLN A 103 -33.83 -6.45 18.34
CA GLN A 103 -33.16 -6.37 17.04
C GLN A 103 -31.75 -5.84 17.22
N TYR A 104 -30.87 -6.29 16.33
CA TYR A 104 -29.45 -5.96 16.32
C TYR A 104 -29.08 -5.36 14.98
N LEU A 105 -28.31 -4.28 14.99
CA LEU A 105 -27.77 -3.66 13.78
C LEU A 105 -26.48 -4.40 13.40
N VAL A 106 -26.54 -5.12 12.30
CA VAL A 106 -25.49 -6.05 11.86
C VAL A 106 -24.69 -5.42 10.73
N ARG A 107 -23.36 -5.45 10.86
CA ARG A 107 -22.43 -5.11 9.79
C ARG A 107 -21.83 -6.35 9.18
N PHE A 108 -21.95 -6.48 7.86
CA PHE A 108 -21.42 -7.59 7.10
C PHE A 108 -19.92 -7.42 6.78
N LYS A 109 -19.21 -8.51 6.55
CA LYS A 109 -17.82 -8.46 6.07
C LYS A 109 -17.79 -7.95 4.63
N HIS A 110 -16.77 -7.16 4.31
CA HIS A 110 -16.54 -6.61 2.97
C HIS A 110 -17.64 -5.69 2.43
N GLN A 111 -18.60 -5.27 3.26
CA GLN A 111 -19.60 -4.28 2.88
C GLN A 111 -19.40 -2.95 3.64
N THR A 112 -19.89 -1.86 3.05
CA THR A 112 -19.85 -0.51 3.61
C THR A 112 -20.93 -0.31 4.68
N ALA A 113 -20.90 0.82 5.40
CA ALA A 113 -21.87 1.11 6.44
C ALA A 113 -23.31 1.27 5.91
N ASP A 114 -23.47 1.54 4.61
CA ASP A 114 -24.76 1.78 3.98
C ASP A 114 -25.60 0.50 3.86
N THR A 115 -24.97 -0.68 3.92
CA THR A 115 -25.64 -1.98 3.85
C THR A 115 -25.93 -2.59 5.22
N ASP A 116 -25.67 -1.87 6.31
CA ASP A 116 -25.95 -2.33 7.68
C ASP A 116 -27.47 -2.52 7.87
N LYS A 117 -27.92 -3.72 8.27
CA LYS A 117 -29.35 -4.07 8.41
C LYS A 117 -29.72 -4.41 9.85
N TRP A 118 -30.94 -4.06 10.26
CA TRP A 118 -31.52 -4.47 11.54
C TRP A 118 -32.11 -5.87 11.42
N LEU A 119 -31.53 -6.84 12.14
CA LEU A 119 -31.96 -8.24 12.12
C LEU A 119 -32.41 -8.70 13.50
N ALA A 120 -33.34 -9.65 13.51
CA ALA A 120 -33.71 -10.41 14.70
C ALA A 120 -32.58 -11.38 15.08
N GLU A 121 -32.54 -11.81 16.34
CA GLU A 121 -31.55 -12.78 16.84
C GLU A 121 -31.47 -14.06 15.97
N ASP A 122 -32.63 -14.58 15.56
CA ASP A 122 -32.73 -15.83 14.77
C ASP A 122 -32.24 -15.67 13.32
N ALA A 123 -32.24 -14.45 12.78
CA ALA A 123 -31.90 -14.17 11.39
C ALA A 123 -30.40 -13.87 11.18
N ILE A 124 -29.58 -13.92 12.23
CA ILE A 124 -28.16 -13.57 12.18
C ILE A 124 -27.33 -14.85 12.00
N PRO A 125 -26.54 -14.97 10.91
CA PRO A 125 -25.57 -16.05 10.76
C PRO A 125 -24.56 -16.04 11.92
N ASP A 126 -24.32 -17.19 12.53
CA ASP A 126 -23.45 -17.33 13.72
C ASP A 126 -23.77 -16.34 14.85
N GLY A 127 -25.05 -15.99 15.02
CA GLY A 127 -25.54 -14.96 15.95
C GLY A 127 -24.98 -15.11 17.37
N ASN A 128 -24.93 -16.33 17.91
CA ASN A 128 -24.39 -16.60 19.25
C ASN A 128 -22.96 -16.09 19.47
N LEU A 129 -22.07 -16.25 18.48
CA LEU A 129 -20.68 -15.78 18.58
C LEU A 129 -20.63 -14.25 18.64
N HIS A 130 -21.43 -13.61 17.78
CA HIS A 130 -21.46 -12.16 17.65
C HIS A 130 -22.17 -11.49 18.83
N LEU A 131 -23.22 -12.11 19.37
CA LEU A 131 -23.95 -11.62 20.54
C LEU A 131 -23.11 -11.70 21.81
N ARG A 132 -22.32 -12.77 21.98
CA ARG A 132 -21.37 -12.87 23.11
C ARG A 132 -20.29 -11.79 23.07
N ARG A 133 -19.80 -11.44 21.88
CA ARG A 133 -18.79 -10.39 21.67
C ARG A 133 -19.39 -8.98 21.74
N PHE A 134 -20.69 -8.84 21.54
CA PHE A 134 -21.37 -7.55 21.56
C PHE A 134 -21.48 -7.04 23.00
N THR A 135 -20.67 -6.05 23.32
CA THR A 135 -20.80 -5.29 24.56
C THR A 135 -21.66 -4.05 24.29
N PRO A 136 -22.82 -3.88 24.95
CA PRO A 136 -23.61 -2.66 24.81
C PRO A 136 -22.78 -1.48 25.31
N SER A 137 -22.39 -0.59 24.40
CA SER A 137 -21.64 0.63 24.70
C SER A 137 -22.56 1.63 25.39
N ARG A 138 -22.85 1.39 26.67
CA ARG A 138 -23.38 2.38 27.61
C ARG A 138 -22.41 2.70 28.74
N ARG A 139 -21.21 2.10 28.75
CA ARG A 139 -20.18 2.36 29.75
C ARG A 139 -19.18 3.47 29.37
N ASN A 140 -19.02 3.81 28.10
CA ASN A 140 -17.92 4.69 27.63
C ASN A 140 -18.34 6.13 27.29
N GLU A 141 -19.49 6.62 27.74
CA GLU A 141 -19.87 8.04 27.59
C GLU A 141 -19.32 8.93 28.72
N LYS A 142 -18.59 8.37 29.70
CA LYS A 142 -17.98 9.13 30.82
C LYS A 142 -16.46 9.04 30.83
N SER A 143 -15.77 9.63 29.85
CA SER A 143 -14.35 9.96 30.01
C SER A 143 -13.84 10.89 28.91
N HIS A 144 -14.38 12.11 28.82
CA HIS A 144 -13.63 13.27 28.33
C HIS A 144 -14.30 14.50 28.95
N HIS A 145 -13.85 14.83 30.15
CA HIS A 145 -14.04 16.15 30.76
C HIS A 145 -12.81 16.99 30.44
#